data_AF-A0AAW2VYB5-F1
#
_entry.id   AF-A0AAW2VYB5-F1
#
_cell.length_a   1.000
_cell.length_b   1.000
_cell.length_c   1.000
_cell.angle_alpha   90.00
_cell.angle_beta   90.00
_cell.angle_gamma   90.00
#
_symmetry.space_group_name_H-M   'P 1'
#
loop_
_entity.id
_entity.type
_entity.pdbx_description
1 polymer ?
#
loop_
_entity_poly.entity_id
_entity_poly.type
_entity_poly.pdbx_seq_one_letter_code
_entity_poly.pdbx_strand_id
1 'polypeptide(L)'
;MYEKYLQENLSIWHEFEDGVREFVNWAKDQQAYMNGEKIRCPCRKCRNRIFKTTDEVMFDICMKGFMDRYYNWTAHDEARVIEYYEDPPAPVFVETPVAPNVVMH
;
A
#
# COMPACT_ATOMS: atom_id res chain seq x y z
N MET A 1 27.67 15.07 2.03
CA MET A 1 26.35 15.29 1.37
C MET A 1 25.98 14.15 0.45
N TYR A 2 26.84 13.73 -0.49
CA TYR A 2 26.55 12.60 -1.39
C TYR A 2 26.36 11.24 -0.68
N GLU A 3 27.14 10.96 0.37
CA GLU A 3 27.03 9.68 1.10
C GLU A 3 25.67 9.50 1.80
N LYS A 4 25.09 10.58 2.33
CA LYS A 4 23.75 10.57 2.93
C LYS A 4 22.67 10.31 1.88
N TYR A 5 22.75 10.93 0.71
CA TYR A 5 21.84 10.66 -0.41
C TYR A 5 21.96 9.23 -0.93
N LEU A 6 23.18 8.67 -0.96
CA LEU A 6 23.39 7.27 -1.34
C LEU A 6 22.82 6.31 -0.29
N GLN A 7 22.99 6.60 1.00
CA GLN A 7 22.39 5.82 2.09
C GLN A 7 20.86 5.88 2.08
N GLU A 8 20.28 7.06 1.88
CA GLU A 8 18.82 7.23 1.77
C GLU A 8 18.27 6.52 0.52
N ASN A 9 18.95 6.59 -0.62
CA ASN A 9 18.54 5.85 -1.81
C ASN A 9 18.69 4.33 -1.64
N LEU A 10 19.74 3.87 -0.94
CA LEU A 10 19.94 2.45 -0.63
C LEU A 10 18.89 1.93 0.37
N SER A 11 18.52 2.74 1.36
CA SER A 11 17.49 2.37 2.34
C SER A 11 16.11 2.31 1.70
N ILE A 12 15.76 3.31 0.88
CA ILE A 12 14.51 3.31 0.12
C ILE A 12 14.45 2.11 -0.83
N TRP A 13 15.57 1.75 -1.45
CA TRP A 13 15.63 0.58 -2.33
C TRP A 13 15.50 -0.75 -1.57
N HIS A 14 16.09 -0.88 -0.37
CA HIS A 14 15.90 -2.05 0.50
C HIS A 14 14.45 -2.17 0.98
N GLU A 15 13.86 -1.09 1.49
CA GLU A 15 12.46 -1.08 1.93
C GLU A 15 11.51 -1.47 0.79
N PHE A 16 11.81 -0.98 -0.42
CA PHE A 16 11.06 -1.37 -1.61
C PHE A 16 11.24 -2.86 -1.94
N GLU A 17 12.47 -3.39 -1.92
CA GLU A 17 12.72 -4.81 -2.19
C GLU A 17 12.02 -5.72 -1.16
N ASP A 18 12.08 -5.35 0.12
CA ASP A 18 11.44 -6.08 1.20
C ASP A 18 9.91 -6.08 1.05
N GLY A 19 9.31 -4.92 0.76
CA GLY A 19 7.88 -4.83 0.50
C GLY A 19 7.43 -5.64 -0.72
N VAL A 20 8.27 -5.72 -1.77
CA VAL A 20 8.00 -6.56 -2.95
C VAL A 20 8.10 -8.05 -2.57
N ARG A 21 9.05 -8.43 -1.72
CA ARG A 21 9.19 -9.81 -1.22
C ARG A 21 7.97 -10.23 -0.39
N GLU A 22 7.52 -9.37 0.51
CA GLU A 22 6.31 -9.59 1.31
C GLU A 22 5.07 -9.73 0.42
N PHE A 23 4.90 -8.82 -0.55
CA PHE A 23 3.82 -8.89 -1.54
C PHE A 23 3.78 -10.22 -2.28
N VAL A 24 4.94 -10.69 -2.77
CA VAL A 24 5.02 -11.92 -3.56
C VAL A 24 4.74 -13.16 -2.70
N ASN A 25 5.21 -13.18 -1.45
CA ASN A 25 4.92 -14.24 -0.50
C ASN A 25 3.42 -14.30 -0.18
N TRP A 26 2.82 -13.15 0.13
CA TRP A 26 1.38 -13.06 0.39
C TRP A 26 0.56 -13.54 -0.82
N ALA A 27 0.94 -13.12 -2.04
CA ALA A 27 0.25 -13.54 -3.25
C ALA A 27 0.36 -15.05 -3.53
N LYS A 28 1.46 -15.69 -3.09
CA LYS A 28 1.66 -17.14 -3.14
C LYS A 28 0.75 -17.91 -2.17
N ASP A 29 0.35 -17.30 -1.06
CA ASP A 29 -0.54 -17.95 -0.10
C ASP A 29 -2.01 -17.93 -0.58
N GLN A 30 -2.34 -17.08 -1.55
CA GLN A 30 -3.68 -16.96 -2.11
C GLN A 30 -3.95 -17.98 -3.22
N GLN A 31 -4.07 -19.26 -2.86
CA GLN A 31 -4.23 -20.39 -3.80
C GLN A 31 -5.37 -20.20 -4.80
N ALA A 32 -6.45 -19.50 -4.42
CA ALA A 32 -7.59 -19.20 -5.30
C ALA A 32 -7.23 -18.38 -6.55
N TYR A 33 -6.12 -17.63 -6.51
CA TYR A 33 -5.68 -16.74 -7.60
C TYR A 33 -4.39 -17.22 -8.28
N MET A 34 -3.92 -18.42 -7.94
CA MET A 34 -2.72 -19.00 -8.53
C MET A 34 -3.02 -19.85 -9.76
N ASN A 35 -2.00 -20.02 -10.60
CA ASN A 35 -1.99 -21.02 -11.67
C ASN A 35 -0.77 -21.93 -11.47
N GLY A 36 -0.99 -23.05 -10.78
CA GLY A 36 0.12 -23.87 -10.27
C GLY A 36 0.96 -23.07 -9.28
N GLU A 37 2.26 -22.94 -9.55
CA GLU A 37 3.20 -22.17 -8.73
C GLU A 37 3.35 -20.70 -9.17
N LYS A 38 2.50 -20.24 -10.11
CA LYS A 38 2.60 -18.91 -10.72
C LYS A 38 1.52 -17.97 -10.20
N ILE A 39 1.88 -16.70 -10.05
CA ILE A 39 0.98 -15.60 -9.68
C ILE A 39 0.80 -14.62 -10.83
N ARG A 40 -0.25 -13.79 -10.80
CA ARG A 40 -0.43 -12.69 -11.75
C ARG A 40 0.66 -11.63 -11.53
N CYS A 41 1.30 -11.18 -12.61
CA CYS A 41 2.33 -10.16 -12.55
C CYS A 41 1.72 -8.74 -12.63
N PRO A 42 1.84 -7.90 -11.57
CA PRO A 42 1.29 -6.55 -11.53
C PRO A 42 2.22 -5.48 -12.13
N CYS A 43 3.32 -5.87 -12.77
CA CYS A 43 4.26 -4.90 -13.34
C CYS A 43 3.58 -4.08 -14.45
N ARG A 44 4.14 -2.89 -14.75
CA ARG A 44 3.61 -1.98 -15.78
C ARG A 44 3.35 -2.63 -17.13
N LYS A 45 4.17 -3.63 -17.50
CA LYS A 45 4.04 -4.36 -18.78
C LYS A 45 2.96 -5.43 -18.72
N CYS A 46 2.89 -6.21 -17.65
CA CYS A 46 2.01 -7.38 -17.54
C CYS A 46 0.59 -7.02 -17.09
N ARG A 47 0.43 -5.96 -16.27
CA ARG A 47 -0.88 -5.41 -15.84
C ARG A 47 -1.86 -6.48 -15.33
N ASN A 48 -1.38 -7.43 -14.52
CA ASN A 48 -2.13 -8.58 -14.01
C ASN A 48 -2.71 -9.54 -15.08
N ARG A 49 -2.19 -9.52 -16.30
CA ARG A 49 -2.68 -10.39 -17.39
C ARG A 49 -1.83 -11.63 -17.64
N ILE A 50 -0.63 -11.69 -17.07
CA ILE A 50 0.34 -12.77 -17.31
C ILE A 50 0.66 -13.47 -15.99
N PHE A 51 0.63 -14.81 -15.99
CA PHE A 51 1.10 -15.64 -14.89
C PHE A 51 2.60 -15.88 -15.00
N LYS A 52 3.32 -15.66 -13.91
CA LYS A 52 4.78 -15.76 -13.81
C LYS A 52 5.20 -16.40 -12.50
N THR A 53 6.41 -16.95 -12.45
CA THR A 53 6.98 -17.41 -11.18
C THR A 53 7.23 -16.21 -10.27
N THR A 54 7.36 -16.46 -8.96
CA THR A 54 7.62 -15.39 -8.00
C THR A 54 8.88 -14.62 -8.30
N ASP A 55 9.93 -15.30 -8.74
CA ASP A 55 11.22 -14.67 -9.01
C ASP A 55 11.14 -13.76 -10.24
N GLU A 56 10.38 -14.19 -11.26
CA GLU A 56 10.09 -13.37 -12.42
C GLU A 56 9.23 -12.14 -12.07
N VAL A 57 8.30 -12.28 -11.12
CA VAL A 57 7.46 -11.16 -10.64
C VAL A 57 8.28 -10.16 -9.83
N MET A 58 9.10 -10.64 -8.89
CA MET A 58 10.06 -9.83 -8.13
C MET A 58 10.94 -9.02 -9.09
N PHE A 59 11.59 -9.70 -10.05
CA PHE A 59 12.46 -9.06 -11.04
C PHE A 59 11.71 -8.02 -11.87
N ASP A 60 10.52 -8.35 -12.36
CA ASP A 60 9.74 -7.43 -13.18
C ASP A 60 9.29 -6.19 -12.41
N ILE A 61 8.91 -6.33 -11.14
CA ILE A 61 8.52 -5.20 -10.29
C ILE A 61 9.75 -4.34 -9.95
N CYS A 62 10.89 -4.95 -9.60
CA CYS A 62 12.11 -4.19 -9.31
C CYS A 62 12.63 -3.42 -10.52
N MET A 63 12.51 -3.97 -11.72
CA MET A 63 13.01 -3.33 -12.94
C MET A 63 12.02 -2.37 -13.61
N LYS A 64 10.71 -2.63 -13.51
CA LYS A 64 9.67 -1.90 -14.28
C LYS A 64 8.67 -1.17 -13.40
N GLY A 65 8.67 -1.44 -12.10
CA GLY A 65 7.67 -0.96 -11.16
C GLY A 65 6.29 -1.60 -11.33
N PHE A 66 5.42 -1.31 -10.37
CA PHE A 66 4.00 -1.65 -10.44
C PHE A 66 3.27 -0.85 -11.52
N MET A 67 2.19 -1.43 -12.04
CA MET A 67 1.24 -0.73 -12.89
C MET A 67 0.64 0.49 -12.17
N ASP A 68 0.32 1.53 -12.94
CA ASP A 68 -0.26 2.73 -12.36
C ASP A 68 -1.58 2.42 -11.64
N ARG A 69 -1.79 3.08 -10.50
CA ARG A 69 -2.98 2.93 -9.65
C ARG A 69 -3.20 1.52 -9.10
N TYR A 70 -2.14 0.74 -8.95
CA TYR A 70 -2.16 -0.52 -8.21
C TYR A 70 -2.25 -0.32 -6.69
N TYR A 71 -3.21 0.49 -6.26
CA TYR A 71 -3.48 0.78 -4.84
C TYR A 71 -4.57 -0.13 -4.27
N ASN A 72 -5.41 -0.69 -5.14
CA ASN A 72 -6.53 -1.55 -4.76
C ASN A 72 -6.46 -2.86 -5.53
N TRP A 73 -6.60 -3.98 -4.82
CA TRP A 73 -6.52 -5.35 -5.34
C TRP A 73 -7.82 -5.76 -6.03
N THR A 74 -8.32 -4.91 -6.93
CA THR A 74 -9.61 -5.07 -7.65
C THR A 74 -9.68 -6.29 -8.56
N ALA A 75 -8.56 -6.97 -8.80
CA ALA A 75 -8.50 -8.20 -9.58
C ALA A 75 -8.82 -9.46 -8.75
N HIS A 76 -9.02 -9.32 -7.44
CA HIS A 76 -9.18 -10.42 -6.48
C HIS A 76 -10.57 -10.45 -5.81
N ASP A 77 -11.61 -9.92 -6.46
CA ASP A 77 -13.00 -9.86 -5.95
C ASP A 77 -13.16 -9.24 -4.54
N GLU A 78 -12.13 -8.58 -4.01
CA GLU A 78 -12.24 -7.79 -2.79
C GLU A 78 -13.21 -6.64 -3.07
N ALA A 79 -14.37 -6.69 -2.43
CA ALA A 79 -15.36 -5.64 -2.48
C ALA A 79 -14.64 -4.32 -2.19
N ARG A 80 -14.86 -3.31 -3.05
CA ARG A 80 -14.44 -1.94 -2.73
C ARG A 80 -14.92 -1.65 -1.31
N VAL A 81 -13.99 -1.43 -0.37
CA VAL A 81 -14.32 -0.72 0.85
C VAL A 81 -14.60 0.70 0.39
N ILE A 82 -15.84 0.92 -0.05
CA ILE A 82 -16.41 2.24 -0.07
C ILE A 82 -16.56 2.53 1.42
N GLU A 83 -15.58 3.19 2.02
CA GLU A 83 -15.83 3.89 3.28
C GLU A 83 -16.93 4.90 2.94
N TYR A 84 -18.18 4.51 3.16
CA TYR A 84 -19.26 5.45 3.23
C TYR A 84 -18.92 6.32 4.43
N TYR A 85 -18.36 7.50 4.18
CA TYR A 85 -18.48 8.60 5.11
C TYR A 85 -19.98 8.84 5.29
N GLU A 86 -20.59 8.15 6.26
CA GLU A 86 -21.78 8.71 6.88
C GLU A 86 -21.35 10.08 7.38
N ASP A 87 -21.97 11.11 6.80
CA ASP A 87 -21.77 12.51 7.16
C ASP A 87 -21.78 12.59 8.69
N PRO A 88 -20.68 12.99 9.36
CA PRO A 88 -20.64 12.99 10.81
C PRO A 88 -21.79 13.87 11.32
N PRO A 89 -22.58 13.40 12.31
CA PRO A 89 -23.66 14.21 12.85
C PRO A 89 -23.07 15.55 13.31
N ALA A 90 -23.73 16.64 12.91
CA ALA A 90 -23.28 17.99 13.16
C ALA A 90 -22.78 18.15 14.60
N PRO A 91 -21.62 18.79 14.82
CA PRO A 91 -21.02 18.88 16.15
C PRO A 91 -22.01 19.53 17.11
N VAL A 92 -22.41 18.78 18.15
CA VAL A 92 -23.17 19.31 19.28
C VAL A 92 -22.22 20.26 20.01
N PHE A 93 -22.50 21.56 19.96
CA PHE A 93 -21.80 22.57 20.74
C PHE A 93 -22.00 22.27 22.23
N VAL A 94 -21.03 21.61 22.85
CA VAL A 94 -20.93 21.54 24.29
C VAL A 94 -20.35 22.86 24.77
N GLU A 95 -21.20 23.70 25.38
CA GLU A 95 -20.72 24.90 26.06
C GLU A 95 -19.80 24.47 27.22
N THR A 96 -18.51 24.72 27.07
CA THR A 96 -17.54 24.51 28.14
C THR A 96 -17.70 25.62 29.19
N PRO A 97 -17.71 25.30 30.50
CA PRO A 97 -17.83 26.33 31.53
C PRO A 97 -16.59 27.22 31.52
N VAL A 98 -16.78 28.53 31.36
CA VAL A 98 -15.71 29.53 31.48
C VAL A 98 -15.20 29.51 32.92
N ALA A 99 -13.92 29.18 33.12
CA ALA A 99 -13.27 29.26 34.42
C ALA A 99 -13.23 30.73 34.90
N PRO A 100 -13.46 31.02 36.19
CA PRO A 100 -13.42 32.39 36.70
C PRO A 100 -12.00 32.95 36.67
N ASN A 101 -11.84 34.15 36.11
CA ASN A 101 -10.59 34.91 36.10
C ASN A 101 -10.14 35.24 37.53
N VAL A 102 -8.95 34.77 37.91
CA VAL A 102 -8.26 35.22 39.13
C VAL A 102 -7.42 36.45 38.77
N VAL A 103 -7.77 37.59 39.36
CA VAL A 103 -6.98 38.84 39.29
C VAL A 103 -6.05 38.86 40.50
N MET A 104 -4.73 38.90 40.28
CA MET A 104 -3.76 39.19 41.35
C MET A 104 -3.63 40.70 41.50
N HIS A 105 -3.73 41.18 42.75
CA HIS A 105 -3.50 42.57 43.15
C HIS A 105 -2.00 42.91 43.17
#